data_AF-A0A9E4XG40-F1
#
_entry.id   AF-A0A9E4XG40-F1
#
_cell.length_a   1.000
_cell.length_b   1.000
_cell.length_c   1.000
_cell.angle_alpha   90.00
_cell.angle_beta   90.00
_cell.angle_gamma   90.00
#
_symmetry.space_group_name_H-M   'P 1'
#
loop_
_entity.id
_entity.type
_entity.pdbx_description
1 polymer ?
#
loop_
_entity_poly.entity_id
_entity_poly.type
_entity_poly.pdbx_seq_one_letter_code
_entity_poly.pdbx_strand_id
1 'polypeptide(L)' 'MPDEEAIPGDGQRLLTDLLKGVSRSFYLTLRVLPGGIREPVGLAYLLARAADTIADTTLI' A
#
# COMPACT_ATOMS: atom_id res chain seq x y z
N MET A 1 -21.36 -11.90 19.78
CA MET A 1 -20.57 -10.67 19.58
C MET A 1 -20.60 -10.39 18.09
N PRO A 2 -21.10 -9.24 17.63
CA PRO A 2 -20.85 -8.83 16.25
C PRO A 2 -19.35 -8.54 16.15
N ASP A 3 -18.76 -8.98 15.05
CA ASP A 3 -17.35 -8.85 14.78
C ASP A 3 -16.86 -7.41 14.95
N GLU A 4 -15.73 -7.30 15.63
CA GLU A 4 -14.87 -6.14 15.77
C GLU A 4 -14.43 -5.72 14.35
N GLU A 5 -15.29 -5.00 13.61
CA GLU A 5 -14.84 -4.23 12.45
C GLU A 5 -13.85 -3.19 12.98
N ALA A 6 -12.59 -3.62 13.05
CA ALA A 6 -11.45 -2.80 13.40
C ALA A 6 -11.54 -1.54 12.54
N ILE A 7 -11.82 -0.41 13.19
CA ILE A 7 -11.71 0.91 12.57
C ILE A 7 -10.30 0.95 11.97
N PRO A 8 -10.15 1.00 10.62
CA PRO A 8 -8.84 0.97 10.02
C PRO A 8 -8.06 2.17 10.57
N GLY A 9 -6.97 1.89 11.28
CA GLY A 9 -6.14 2.91 11.89
C GLY A 9 -5.65 3.90 10.83
N ASP A 10 -5.34 5.13 11.24
CA ASP A 10 -4.99 6.22 10.32
C ASP A 10 -3.90 5.82 9.30
N GLY A 11 -2.96 4.95 9.71
CA GLY A 11 -1.93 4.38 8.85
C GLY A 11 -2.46 3.56 7.66
N GLN A 12 -3.54 2.79 7.84
CA GLN A 12 -4.14 1.98 6.77
C GLN A 12 -4.82 2.88 5.71
N ARG A 13 -5.44 3.98 6.14
CA ARG A 13 -6.06 4.96 5.24
C ARG A 13 -4.99 5.67 4.42
N LEU A 14 -3.96 6.17 5.09
CA LEU A 14 -2.80 6.80 4.44
C LEU A 14 -2.12 5.85 3.44
N LEU A 15 -1.90 4.59 3.82
CA LEU A 15 -1.34 3.57 2.93
C LEU A 15 -2.20 3.37 1.67
N THR A 16 -3.52 3.27 1.85
CA THR A 16 -4.48 3.10 0.73
C THR A 16 -4.43 4.29 -0.23
N ASP A 17 -4.40 5.52 0.29
CA ASP A 17 -4.39 6.73 -0.52
C ASP A 17 -3.05 6.93 -1.25
N LEU A 18 -1.93 6.62 -0.59
CA LEU A 18 -0.62 6.63 -1.22
C LEU A 18 -0.52 5.59 -2.35
N LEU A 19 -0.99 4.36 -2.12
CA LEU A 19 -0.98 3.30 -3.13
C LEU A 19 -1.82 3.67 -4.36
N LYS A 20 -2.99 4.30 -4.17
CA LYS A 20 -3.77 4.83 -5.29
C LYS A 20 -3.00 5.88 -6.10
N GLY A 21 -2.23 6.74 -5.42
CA GLY A 21 -1.43 7.79 -6.05
C GLY A 21 -0.23 7.26 -6.83
N VAL A 22 0.45 6.22 -6.33
CA VAL A 22 1.66 5.69 -6.97
C VAL A 22 1.40 4.56 -7.98
N SER A 23 0.31 3.80 -7.86
CA SER A 23 -0.03 2.71 -8.79
C SER A 23 -1.47 2.18 -8.66
N ARG A 24 -2.31 2.56 -9.63
CA ARG A 24 -3.72 2.12 -9.70
C ARG A 24 -3.88 0.59 -9.85
N SER A 25 -3.04 -0.06 -10.65
CA SER A 25 -3.13 -1.51 -10.89
C SER A 25 -2.72 -2.35 -9.69
N PHE A 26 -1.67 -1.94 -8.98
CA PHE A 26 -1.23 -2.64 -7.77
C PHE A 26 -2.21 -2.45 -6.61
N TYR A 27 -2.77 -1.25 -6.46
CA TYR A 27 -3.83 -0.97 -5.50
C TYR A 27 -5.04 -1.91 -5.65
N LEU A 28 -5.49 -2.16 -6.89
CA LEU A 28 -6.59 -3.11 -7.14
C LEU A 28 -6.22 -4.55 -6.77
N THR A 29 -4.95 -4.94 -6.96
CA THR A 29 -4.44 -6.27 -6.60
C THR A 29 -4.46 -6.48 -5.09
N LEU A 30 -4.06 -5.46 -4.31
CA LEU A 30 -4.10 -5.51 -2.84
C LEU A 30 -5.51 -5.69 -2.27
N ARG A 31 -6.55 -5.21 -2.96
CA ARG A 31 -7.95 -5.38 -2.50
C ARG A 31 -8.40 -6.85 -2.50
N VAL A 32 -7.73 -7.71 -3.26
CA VAL A 32 -8.03 -9.15 -3.34
C VAL A 32 -7.33 -9.94 -2.22
N LEU A 33 -6.25 -9.40 -1.63
CA LEU A 33 -5.50 -10.05 -0.56
C LEU A 33 -6.35 -10.19 0.73
N PRO A 34 -6.11 -11.19 1.60
CA PRO A 34 -6.67 -11.23 2.96
C PRO A 34 -6.21 -10.03 3.80
N GLY A 35 -7.10 -9.50 4.65
CA GLY A 35 -6.86 -8.27 5.42
C GLY A 35 -5.54 -8.24 6.19
N GLY A 36 -5.18 -9.34 6.86
CA GLY A 36 -3.95 -9.44 7.66
C GLY A 36 -2.64 -9.33 6.89
N ILE A 37 -2.65 -9.46 5.56
CA ILE A 37 -1.43 -9.33 4.75
C ILE A 37 -1.44 -8.12 3.80
N ARG A 38 -2.55 -7.39 3.70
CA ARG A 38 -2.64 -6.20 2.83
C ARG A 38 -1.68 -5.10 3.26
N GLU A 39 -1.60 -4.86 4.57
CA GLU A 39 -0.77 -3.81 5.14
C GLU A 39 0.74 -4.05 4.95
N PRO A 40 1.33 -5.19 5.36
CA PRO A 40 2.76 -5.43 5.16
C PRO A 40 3.16 -5.46 3.68
N VAL A 41 2.31 -6.01 2.80
CA VAL A 41 2.57 -6.01 1.34
C VAL A 41 2.48 -4.61 0.75
N GLY A 42 1.51 -3.80 1.19
CA GLY A 42 1.40 -2.40 0.76
C GLY A 42 2.61 -1.57 1.15
N LEU A 43 3.10 -1.71 2.38
CA LEU A 43 4.31 -1.03 2.86
C LEU A 43 5.56 -1.47 2.08
N ALA A 44 5.74 -2.78 1.87
CA ALA A 44 6.85 -3.32 1.09
C ALA A 44 6.83 -2.78 -0.36
N TYR A 45 5.65 -2.67 -0.96
CA TYR A 45 5.52 -2.08 -2.30
C TYR A 45 5.88 -0.60 -2.34
N LEU A 46 5.40 0.20 -1.39
CA LEU A 46 5.76 1.63 -1.34
C LEU A 46 7.27 1.83 -1.19
N LEU A 47 7.91 1.02 -0.34
CA LEU A 47 9.36 1.03 -0.19
C LEU A 47 10.07 0.70 -1.52
N ALA A 48 9.65 -0.39 -2.17
CA ALA A 48 10.22 -0.79 -3.45
C ALA A 48 10.00 0.29 -4.53
N ARG A 49 8.81 0.91 -4.59
CA ARG A 49 8.50 1.94 -5.57
C ARG A 49 9.28 3.24 -5.35
N ALA A 50 9.50 3.61 -4.09
CA ALA A 50 10.37 4.73 -3.75
C ALA A 50 11.82 4.45 -4.15
N ALA A 51 12.32 3.25 -3.87
CA ALA A 51 13.66 2.84 -4.27
C ALA A 51 13.84 2.79 -5.81
N ASP A 52 12.85 2.26 -6.52
CA ASP A 52 12.77 2.24 -7.98
C ASP A 52 12.78 3.66 -8.56
N THR A 53 12.00 4.59 -7.99
CA THR A 53 12.03 6.00 -8.39
C THR A 53 13.41 6.62 -8.14
N ILE A 54 14.05 6.36 -7.01
CA ILE A 54 15.41 6.87 -6.72
C ILE A 54 16.42 6.32 -7.73
N ALA A 55 16.35 5.03 -8.04
CA ALA A 55 17.22 4.38 -9.02
C ALA A 55 16.97 4.91 -10.44
N ASP A 56 15.70 5.12 -10.82
CA ASP A 56 15.28 5.71 -12.09
C ASP A 56 15.67 7.20 -12.19
N THR A 57 15.84 7.90 -11.07
CA THR A 57 16.36 9.26 -11.00
C THR A 57 17.89 9.35 -10.99
N THR A 58 18.60 8.30 -11.44
CA THR A 58 20.02 8.43 -11.77
C THR A 58 20.18 9.61 -12.72
N LEU A 59 20.71 10.71 -12.17
CA LEU A 59 20.94 11.99 -12.82
C LEU A 59 21.52 11.77 -14.23
N ILE A 60 20.83 12.32 -15.23
CA ILE A 60 21.45 12.75 -16.48
C ILE A 60 21.77 14.24 -16.31
#